data_AF-A0A662HXX3-F1
#
_entry.id   AF-A0A662HXX3-F1
#
_cell.length_a   1.000
_cell.length_b   1.000
_cell.length_c   1.000
_cell.angle_alpha   90.00
_cell.angle_beta   90.00
_cell.angle_gamma   90.00
#
_symmetry.space_group_name_H-M   'P 1'
#
loop_
_entity.id
_entity.type
_entity.pdbx_description
1 polymer ?
#
loop_
_entity_poly.entity_id
_entity_poly.type
_entity_poly.pdbx_seq_one_letter_code
_entity_poly.pdbx_strand_id
1 'polypeptide(L)'
;MEDLKREVRRELEEMLAGLKINSVVAVGAEAAIVDACWGGNRVIIKYRYRKLYRTKILDNYLRSSRTQHEAKLLLRALSVGVSVPPVLFVDKNRGILVIDYVKGVILKDVVNTLESSKLERVFKSLGANVGRLHEAGIIHGDLTTSNVVLT
;
A
#
# COMPACT_ATOMS: atom_id res chain seq x y z
N MET A 1 16.79 2.67 13.15
CA MET A 1 15.68 2.93 12.19
C MET A 1 16.14 3.82 11.05
N GLU A 2 16.92 4.87 11.32
CA GLU A 2 17.40 5.79 10.28
C GLU A 2 18.27 5.13 9.22
N ASP A 3 19.16 4.21 9.63
CA ASP A 3 20.01 3.46 8.69
C ASP A 3 19.20 2.61 7.72
N LEU A 4 18.11 1.99 8.19
CA LEU A 4 17.24 1.18 7.37
C LEU A 4 16.43 2.02 6.38
N LYS A 5 16.03 3.24 6.76
CA LYS A 5 15.42 4.20 5.83
C LYS A 5 16.40 4.58 4.72
N ARG A 6 17.67 4.82 5.05
CA ARG A 6 18.73 5.13 4.08
C ARG A 6 19.00 3.95 3.14
N GLU A 7 19.06 2.74 3.67
CA GLU A 7 19.26 1.52 2.89
C GLU A 7 18.10 1.28 1.91
N VAL A 8 16.85 1.37 2.38
CA VAL A 8 15.65 1.27 1.54
C VAL A 8 15.67 2.31 0.41
N ARG A 9 16.04 3.56 0.75
CA ARG A 9 16.13 4.63 -0.25
C ARG A 9 17.13 4.29 -1.34
N ARG A 10 18.35 3.89 -0.95
CA ARG A 10 19.42 3.53 -1.88
C ARG A 10 19.01 2.36 -2.77
N GLU A 11 18.49 1.28 -2.20
CA GLU A 11 18.07 0.10 -2.97
C GLU A 11 17.00 0.46 -4.01
N LEU A 12 16.02 1.30 -3.67
CA LEU A 12 14.97 1.71 -4.60
C LEU A 12 15.48 2.62 -5.72
N GLU A 13 16.36 3.58 -5.40
CA GLU A 13 16.98 4.46 -6.41
C GLU A 13 17.87 3.68 -7.39
N GLU A 14 18.54 2.61 -6.94
CA GLU A 14 19.30 1.69 -7.80
C GLU A 14 18.38 0.80 -8.67
N MET A 15 17.26 0.34 -8.11
CA MET A 15 16.37 -0.60 -8.77
C MET A 15 15.39 0.05 -9.77
N LEU A 16 14.99 1.30 -9.54
CA LEU A 16 13.96 1.99 -10.31
C LEU A 16 14.54 3.27 -10.93
N ALA A 17 14.91 3.19 -12.21
CA ALA A 17 15.45 4.32 -12.95
C ALA A 17 14.47 5.51 -12.97
N GLY A 18 15.00 6.71 -12.74
CA GLY A 18 14.21 7.95 -12.76
C GLY A 18 13.31 8.17 -11.53
N LEU A 19 13.41 7.32 -10.50
CA LEU A 19 12.69 7.49 -9.24
C LEU A 19 13.24 8.70 -8.47
N LYS A 20 12.35 9.59 -8.01
CA LYS A 20 12.70 10.69 -7.11
C LYS A 20 11.97 10.51 -5.79
N ILE A 21 12.68 10.08 -4.75
CA ILE A 21 12.08 9.82 -3.43
C ILE A 21 11.86 11.14 -2.68
N ASN A 22 10.61 11.41 -2.31
CA ASN A 22 10.22 12.54 -1.46
C ASN A 22 10.52 12.22 0.00
N SER A 23 10.00 11.09 0.50
CA SER A 23 10.22 10.64 1.88
C SER A 23 10.01 9.14 2.06
N VAL A 24 10.68 8.56 3.06
CA VAL A 24 10.34 7.22 3.58
C VAL A 24 9.31 7.41 4.68
N VAL A 25 8.04 7.23 4.33
CA VAL A 25 6.87 7.47 5.18
C VAL A 25 6.91 6.57 6.41
N ALA A 26 7.13 5.27 6.19
CA ALA A 26 7.17 4.29 7.26
C ALA A 26 8.10 3.12 6.91
N VAL A 27 8.69 2.53 7.94
CA VAL A 27 9.41 1.25 7.81
C VAL A 27 8.85 0.31 8.85
N GLY A 28 8.07 -0.66 8.38
CA GLY A 28 7.41 -1.65 9.23
C GLY A 28 8.13 -2.98 9.27
N ALA A 29 7.59 -3.92 10.05
CA ALA A 29 8.11 -5.28 10.11
C ALA A 29 8.02 -6.00 8.75
N GLU A 30 7.04 -5.68 7.91
CA GLU A 30 6.83 -6.34 6.61
C GLU A 30 7.40 -5.56 5.42
N ALA A 31 7.16 -4.25 5.36
CA ALA A 31 7.51 -3.43 4.20
C ALA A 31 7.86 -2.00 4.63
N ALA A 32 8.59 -1.31 3.77
CA ALA A 32 8.72 0.13 3.80
C ALA A 32 7.69 0.77 2.86
N ILE A 33 7.14 1.90 3.29
CA ILE A 33 6.25 2.75 2.49
C ILE A 33 7.03 4.01 2.14
N VAL A 34 7.14 4.28 0.83
CA VAL A 34 7.94 5.38 0.30
C VAL A 34 7.07 6.25 -0.59
N ASP A 35 7.06 7.55 -0.33
CA ASP A 35 6.44 8.57 -1.17
C ASP A 35 7.50 9.08 -2.16
N ALA A 36 7.16 9.05 -3.44
CA ALA A 36 8.09 9.38 -4.51
C ALA A 36 7.36 9.94 -5.74
N CYS A 37 8.14 10.50 -6.65
CA CYS A 37 7.70 10.84 -8.01
C CYS A 37 8.38 9.89 -9.01
N TRP A 38 7.59 9.28 -9.89
CA TRP A 38 8.09 8.36 -10.92
C TRP A 38 7.28 8.51 -12.21
N GLY A 39 7.97 8.65 -13.34
CA GLY A 39 7.31 8.87 -14.65
C GLY A 39 6.44 10.14 -14.70
N GLY A 40 6.74 11.16 -13.89
CA GLY A 40 5.98 12.40 -13.80
C GLY A 40 4.78 12.37 -12.83
N ASN A 41 4.45 11.22 -12.25
CA ASN A 41 3.34 11.07 -11.31
C ASN A 41 3.86 10.90 -9.87
N ARG A 42 3.09 11.38 -8.88
CA ARG A 42 3.34 11.07 -7.47
C ARG A 42 2.80 9.68 -7.16
N VAL A 43 3.61 8.85 -6.52
CA VAL A 43 3.32 7.44 -6.29
C VAL A 43 3.67 7.04 -4.86
N ILE A 44 3.04 5.96 -4.40
CA ILE A 44 3.46 5.23 -3.20
C ILE A 44 4.12 3.92 -3.61
N ILE A 45 5.30 3.67 -3.06
CA ILE A 45 6.03 2.41 -3.23
C ILE A 45 5.95 1.64 -1.93
N LYS A 46 5.38 0.44 -2.01
CA LYS A 46 5.43 -0.57 -0.96
C LYS A 46 6.56 -1.53 -1.27
N TYR A 47 7.66 -1.39 -0.54
CA TYR A 47 8.87 -2.16 -0.74
C TYR A 47 9.06 -3.18 0.38
N ARG A 48 8.90 -4.46 0.04
CA ARG A 48 9.23 -5.58 0.92
C ARG A 48 10.71 -5.89 0.78
N TYR A 49 11.54 -5.28 1.61
CA TYR A 49 12.98 -5.51 1.65
C TYR A 49 13.33 -6.84 2.31
N ARG A 50 14.56 -7.31 2.06
CA ARG A 50 15.04 -8.61 2.55
C ARG A 50 15.14 -8.63 4.08
N LYS A 51 14.72 -9.74 4.70
CA LYS A 51 14.90 -9.97 6.14
C LYS A 51 16.03 -10.96 6.39
N LEU A 52 17.12 -10.49 7.02
CA LEU A 52 18.33 -11.29 7.23
C LEU A 52 18.15 -12.47 8.19
N TYR A 53 17.14 -12.43 9.06
CA TYR A 53 16.81 -13.52 9.97
C TYR A 53 16.11 -14.71 9.27
N ARG A 54 15.69 -14.57 8.01
CA ARG A 54 15.05 -15.65 7.23
C ARG A 54 16.04 -16.29 6.28
N THR A 55 15.82 -17.57 5.97
CA THR A 55 16.54 -18.21 4.86
C THR A 55 16.21 -17.51 3.55
N LYS A 56 17.18 -17.47 2.62
CA LYS A 56 16.99 -16.80 1.31
C LYS A 56 15.76 -17.34 0.56
N ILE A 57 15.55 -18.66 0.61
CA ILE A 57 14.44 -19.34 -0.08
C ILE A 57 13.09 -18.85 0.49
N LEU A 58 12.94 -18.89 1.81
CA LEU A 58 11.70 -18.48 2.48
C LEU A 58 11.42 -16.99 2.27
N ASP A 59 12.44 -16.13 2.44
CA ASP A 59 12.25 -14.69 2.30
C ASP A 59 11.83 -14.30 0.89
N ASN A 60 12.50 -14.86 -0.13
CA ASN A 60 12.15 -14.62 -1.53
C ASN A 60 10.73 -15.09 -1.85
N TYR A 61 10.36 -16.29 -1.37
CA TYR A 61 9.00 -16.80 -1.55
C TYR A 61 7.94 -15.89 -0.91
N LEU A 62 8.14 -15.49 0.35
CA LEU A 62 7.19 -14.65 1.07
C LEU A 62 7.05 -13.27 0.42
N ARG A 63 8.17 -12.63 0.08
CA ARG A 63 8.17 -11.30 -0.57
C ARG A 63 7.46 -11.34 -1.92
N SER A 64 7.78 -12.34 -2.74
CA SER A 64 7.18 -12.50 -4.07
C SER A 64 5.69 -12.83 -4.02
N SER A 65 5.32 -13.83 -3.21
CA SER A 65 3.94 -14.26 -3.06
C SER A 65 3.05 -13.14 -2.53
N ARG A 66 3.47 -12.43 -1.46
CA ARG A 66 2.68 -11.32 -0.88
C ARG A 66 2.54 -10.14 -1.83
N THR A 67 3.62 -9.76 -2.51
CA THR A 67 3.59 -8.66 -3.49
C THR A 67 2.66 -8.99 -4.65
N GLN A 68 2.74 -10.20 -5.20
CA GLN A 68 1.86 -10.64 -6.27
C GLN A 68 0.40 -10.71 -5.81
N HIS A 69 0.15 -11.25 -4.62
CA HIS A 69 -1.21 -11.40 -4.09
C HIS A 69 -1.87 -10.05 -3.86
N GLU A 70 -1.16 -9.11 -3.21
CA GLU A 70 -1.67 -7.76 -2.96
C GLU A 70 -1.98 -7.02 -4.28
N ALA A 71 -1.08 -7.07 -5.25
CA ALA A 71 -1.32 -6.46 -6.56
C ALA A 71 -2.56 -7.04 -7.25
N LYS A 72 -2.73 -8.37 -7.23
CA LYS A 72 -3.90 -9.05 -7.80
C LYS A 72 -5.20 -8.62 -7.10
N LEU A 73 -5.18 -8.52 -5.77
CA LEU A 73 -6.36 -8.10 -5.01
C LEU A 73 -6.73 -6.65 -5.31
N LEU A 74 -5.76 -5.73 -5.37
CA LEU A 74 -6.00 -4.32 -5.72
C LEU A 74 -6.59 -4.19 -7.12
N LEU A 75 -6.00 -4.87 -8.12
CA LEU A 75 -6.50 -4.84 -9.50
C LEU A 75 -7.93 -5.40 -9.59
N ARG A 76 -8.21 -6.52 -8.90
CA ARG A 76 -9.55 -7.11 -8.88
C ARG A 76 -10.56 -6.21 -8.17
N ALA A 77 -10.21 -5.67 -7.01
CA ALA A 77 -11.04 -4.72 -6.27
C ALA A 77 -11.38 -3.49 -7.12
N LEU A 78 -10.38 -2.92 -7.80
CA LEU A 78 -10.58 -1.79 -8.73
C LEU A 78 -11.54 -2.17 -9.86
N SER A 79 -11.39 -3.36 -10.45
CA SER A 79 -12.25 -3.82 -11.56
C SER A 79 -13.72 -4.00 -11.20
N VAL A 80 -14.03 -4.18 -9.91
CA VAL A 80 -15.42 -4.28 -9.40
C VAL A 80 -15.92 -2.98 -8.78
N GLY A 81 -15.23 -1.86 -9.02
CA GLY A 81 -15.66 -0.54 -8.57
C GLY A 81 -15.47 -0.28 -7.08
N VAL A 82 -14.55 -0.99 -6.43
CA VAL A 82 -14.10 -0.63 -5.09
C VAL A 82 -13.09 0.50 -5.20
N SER A 83 -13.23 1.52 -4.35
CA SER A 83 -12.32 2.67 -4.30
C SER A 83 -10.97 2.27 -3.69
N VAL A 84 -10.04 1.80 -4.53
CA VAL A 84 -8.66 1.47 -4.18
C VAL A 84 -7.68 2.19 -5.12
N PRO A 85 -6.44 2.46 -4.69
CA PRO A 85 -5.43 3.05 -5.57
C PRO A 85 -5.09 2.13 -6.75
N PRO A 86 -5.01 2.66 -7.98
CA PRO A 86 -4.51 1.92 -9.13
C PRO A 86 -3.09 1.38 -8.91
N VAL A 87 -2.85 0.15 -9.38
CA VAL A 87 -1.52 -0.46 -9.43
C VAL A 87 -0.82 0.01 -10.70
N LEU A 88 0.32 0.68 -10.54
CA LEU A 88 1.09 1.27 -11.64
C LEU A 88 2.24 0.36 -12.08
N PHE A 89 2.87 -0.35 -11.14
CA PHE A 89 3.97 -1.27 -11.43
C PHE A 89 4.12 -2.34 -10.35
N VAL A 90 4.56 -3.53 -10.76
CA VAL A 90 4.80 -4.67 -9.87
C VAL A 90 6.08 -5.38 -10.28
N ASP A 91 7.03 -5.50 -9.34
CA ASP A 91 8.15 -6.43 -9.43
C ASP A 91 8.11 -7.38 -8.23
N LYS A 92 7.53 -8.55 -8.44
CA LYS A 92 7.43 -9.59 -7.39
C LYS A 92 8.80 -10.14 -6.97
N ASN A 93 9.79 -10.17 -7.87
CA ASN A 93 11.10 -10.74 -7.57
C ASN A 93 11.88 -9.83 -6.62
N ARG A 94 11.71 -8.51 -6.78
CA ARG A 94 12.28 -7.50 -5.89
C ARG A 94 11.34 -7.14 -4.73
N GLY A 95 10.09 -7.58 -4.74
CA GLY A 95 9.11 -7.27 -3.70
C GLY A 95 8.64 -5.81 -3.73
N ILE A 96 8.56 -5.24 -4.93
CA ILE A 96 8.17 -3.85 -5.18
C ILE A 96 6.74 -3.83 -5.71
N LEU A 97 5.90 -3.01 -5.08
CA LEU A 97 4.57 -2.66 -5.56
C LEU A 97 4.48 -1.13 -5.61
N VAL A 98 4.23 -0.58 -6.78
CA VAL A 98 4.01 0.86 -6.99
C VAL A 98 2.53 1.09 -7.28
N ILE A 99 1.93 1.96 -6.48
CA ILE A 99 0.52 2.34 -6.57
C ILE A 99 0.41 3.86 -6.66
N ASP A 100 -0.73 4.32 -7.15
CA ASP A 100 -1.02 5.75 -7.20
C ASP A 100 -1.08 6.37 -5.79
N TYR A 101 -0.70 7.64 -5.69
CA TYR A 101 -0.79 8.38 -4.43
C TYR A 101 -2.23 8.84 -4.18
N VAL A 102 -2.83 8.36 -3.08
CA VAL A 102 -4.15 8.82 -2.64
C VAL A 102 -3.99 10.07 -1.79
N LYS A 103 -4.43 11.22 -2.31
CA LYS A 103 -4.50 12.46 -1.54
C LYS A 103 -5.65 12.37 -0.53
N GLY A 104 -5.32 12.40 0.76
CA GLY A 104 -6.32 12.33 1.82
C GLY A 104 -5.67 12.20 3.19
N VAL A 105 -6.50 11.86 4.18
CA VAL A 105 -6.10 11.62 5.57
C VAL A 105 -6.47 10.20 5.99
N ILE A 106 -5.68 9.60 6.88
CA ILE A 106 -6.01 8.26 7.40
C ILE A 106 -7.26 8.39 8.29
N LEU A 107 -8.24 7.51 8.09
CA LEU A 107 -9.52 7.58 8.81
C LEU A 107 -9.33 7.53 10.33
N LYS A 108 -8.39 6.72 10.82
CA LYS A 108 -8.03 6.64 12.24
C LYS A 108 -7.76 8.01 12.88
N ASP A 109 -7.13 8.92 12.15
CA ASP A 109 -6.67 10.19 12.70
C ASP A 109 -7.79 11.24 12.79
N VAL A 110 -8.90 11.02 12.08
CA VAL A 110 -10.04 11.95 12.03
C VAL A 110 -11.33 11.38 12.59
N VAL A 111 -11.40 10.07 12.83
CA VAL A 111 -12.64 9.39 13.27
C VAL A 111 -13.28 10.02 14.50
N ASN A 112 -12.46 10.52 15.44
CA ASN A 112 -12.93 11.11 16.71
C ASN A 112 -13.25 12.60 16.61
N THR A 113 -12.89 13.27 15.51
CA THR A 113 -13.08 14.72 15.32
C THR A 113 -14.20 15.03 14.34
N LEU A 114 -14.67 14.03 13.58
CA LEU A 114 -15.77 14.16 12.66
C LEU A 114 -17.12 14.28 13.38
N GLU A 115 -17.97 15.17 12.87
CA GLU A 115 -19.38 15.23 13.27
C GLU A 115 -20.09 13.91 12.97
N SER A 116 -21.04 13.52 13.82
CA SER A 116 -21.75 12.23 13.71
C SER A 116 -22.36 11.99 12.34
N SER A 117 -22.92 13.03 11.70
CA SER A 117 -23.52 12.93 10.37
C SER A 117 -22.50 12.65 9.26
N LYS A 118 -21.28 13.20 9.36
CA LYS A 118 -20.17 12.92 8.43
C LYS A 118 -19.63 11.52 8.68
N LEU A 119 -19.46 11.16 9.95
CA LEU A 119 -18.98 9.84 10.35
C LEU A 119 -19.88 8.73 9.80
N GLU A 120 -21.20 8.90 9.93
CA GLU A 120 -22.19 7.96 9.38
C GLU A 120 -22.04 7.80 7.86
N ARG A 121 -21.87 8.90 7.11
CA ARG A 121 -21.65 8.85 5.65
C ARG A 121 -20.36 8.12 5.29
N VAL A 122 -19.28 8.36 6.03
CA VAL A 122 -17.99 7.69 5.81
C VAL A 122 -18.13 6.19 6.02
N PHE A 123 -18.72 5.74 7.13
CA PHE A 123 -18.89 4.32 7.40
C PHE A 123 -19.90 3.64 6.47
N LYS A 124 -20.94 4.34 6.00
CA LYS A 124 -21.83 3.84 4.94
C LYS A 124 -21.08 3.61 3.63
N SER A 125 -20.24 4.56 3.23
CA SER A 125 -19.40 4.42 2.03
C SER A 125 -18.37 3.30 2.18
N LEU A 126 -17.72 3.19 3.34
CA LEU A 126 -16.79 2.11 3.65
C LEU A 126 -17.50 0.74 3.59
N GLY A 127 -18.67 0.63 4.22
CA GLY A 127 -19.49 -0.58 4.20
C GLY A 127 -19.91 -1.00 2.79
N ALA A 128 -20.28 -0.04 1.93
CA ALA A 128 -20.60 -0.32 0.54
C ALA A 128 -19.40 -0.86 -0.25
N ASN A 129 -18.20 -0.29 -0.05
CA ASN A 129 -16.97 -0.79 -0.66
C ASN A 129 -16.60 -2.20 -0.17
N VAL A 130 -16.76 -2.47 1.13
CA VAL A 130 -16.55 -3.80 1.72
C VAL A 130 -17.56 -4.81 1.17
N GLY A 131 -18.82 -4.41 1.00
CA GLY A 131 -19.85 -5.22 0.35
C GLY A 131 -19.43 -5.66 -1.05
N ARG A 132 -18.96 -4.72 -1.89
CA ARG A 132 -18.46 -5.03 -3.24
C ARG A 132 -17.24 -5.96 -3.22
N LEU A 133 -16.33 -5.81 -2.26
CA LEU A 133 -15.22 -6.76 -2.10
C LEU A 133 -15.76 -8.18 -1.85
N HIS A 134 -16.69 -8.33 -0.92
CA HIS A 134 -17.27 -9.63 -0.57
C HIS A 134 -18.08 -10.25 -1.73
N GLU A 135 -18.86 -9.46 -2.45
CA GLU A 135 -19.57 -9.89 -3.67
C GLU A 135 -18.60 -10.39 -4.75
N ALA A 136 -17.42 -9.78 -4.84
CA ALA A 136 -16.36 -10.22 -5.73
C ALA A 136 -15.56 -11.41 -5.19
N GLY A 137 -15.92 -11.99 -4.04
CA GLY A 137 -15.23 -13.10 -3.39
C GLY A 137 -13.88 -12.70 -2.76
N ILE A 138 -13.68 -11.41 -2.48
CA ILE A 138 -12.46 -10.87 -1.85
C ILE A 138 -12.73 -10.62 -0.37
N ILE A 139 -11.95 -11.25 0.50
CA ILE A 139 -11.93 -10.95 1.94
C ILE A 139 -10.70 -10.09 2.21
N HIS A 140 -10.88 -8.90 2.81
CA HIS A 140 -9.75 -8.01 3.09
C HIS A 140 -8.77 -8.59 4.13
N GLY A 141 -9.28 -9.25 5.18
CA GLY A 141 -8.48 -9.93 6.22
C GLY A 141 -7.80 -9.03 7.26
N ASP A 142 -7.84 -7.71 7.09
CA ASP A 142 -7.26 -6.72 8.03
C ASP A 142 -7.95 -5.34 7.88
N LEU A 143 -9.29 -5.34 7.88
CA LEU A 143 -10.04 -4.10 7.73
C LEU A 143 -9.98 -3.28 9.03
N THR A 144 -9.18 -2.22 9.03
CA THR A 144 -9.05 -1.27 10.14
C THR A 144 -9.12 0.18 9.64
N THR A 145 -9.41 1.13 10.53
CA THR A 145 -9.41 2.56 10.17
C THR A 145 -8.03 3.09 9.78
N SER A 146 -6.95 2.35 10.03
CA SER A 146 -5.59 2.70 9.57
C SER A 146 -5.36 2.35 8.10
N ASN A 147 -6.17 1.46 7.54
CA ASN A 147 -6.09 1.01 6.15
C ASN A 147 -7.08 1.76 5.23
N VAL A 148 -7.76 2.79 5.74
CA VAL A 148 -8.73 3.60 5.01
C VAL A 148 -8.22 5.03 4.90
N VAL A 149 -8.18 5.56 3.68
CA VAL A 149 -7.88 6.97 3.39
C VAL A 149 -9.17 7.70 3.06
N LEU A 150 -9.47 8.76 3.80
CA LEU A 150 -10.56 9.68 3.53
C LEU A 150 -10.06 10.78 2.58
N THR A 151 -10.70 10.89 1.42
CA THR A 151 -10.40 11.85 0.34
C THR A 151 -11.36 13.03 0.34
#